data_AF-A0A1T4ZZ49-F1
#
_entry.id   AF-A0A1T4ZZ49-F1
#
_cell.length_a   1.000
_cell.length_b   1.000
_cell.length_c   1.000
_cell.angle_alpha   90.00
_cell.angle_beta   90.00
_cell.angle_gamma   90.00
#
_symmetry.space_group_name_H-M   'P 1'
#
loop_
_entity.id
_entity.type
_entity.pdbx_description
1 polymer ?
#
loop_
_entity_poly.entity_id
_entity_poly.type
_entity_poly.pdbx_seq_one_letter_code
_entity_poly.pdbx_strand_id
1 'polypeptide(L)'
;MIKVVLDGKDMKNKDYVHLYIKHQLDNNEYYGNNLDALWDVLMSYSSKIEIRLINKESLIANLEDYGHALIDVFEDASKENKNVIFEIHNTREEKL
;
A
#
# COMPACT_ATOMS: atom_id res chain seq x y z
N MET A 1 -12.89 10.56 4.51
CA MET A 1 -12.45 9.24 4.03
C MET A 1 -11.42 9.46 2.95
N ILE A 2 -10.22 8.95 3.14
CA ILE A 2 -9.10 9.12 2.21
C ILE A 2 -9.12 7.93 1.23
N LYS A 3 -8.83 8.18 -0.05
CA LYS A 3 -8.68 7.13 -1.07
C LYS A 3 -7.29 7.21 -1.68
N VAL A 4 -6.59 6.10 -1.68
CA VAL A 4 -5.22 5.98 -2.19
C VAL A 4 -5.18 4.88 -3.23
N VAL A 5 -4.49 5.16 -4.35
CA VAL A 5 -4.23 4.17 -5.38
C VAL A 5 -2.72 3.95 -5.45
N LEU A 6 -2.30 2.72 -5.18
CA LEU A 6 -0.94 2.26 -5.38
C LEU A 6 -0.87 1.56 -6.74
N ASP A 7 -0.05 2.05 -7.65
CA ASP A 7 0.19 1.43 -8.94
C ASP A 7 1.46 0.57 -8.87
N GLY A 8 1.32 -0.75 -9.01
CA GLY A 8 2.45 -1.67 -9.06
C GLY A 8 3.45 -1.37 -10.17
N LYS A 9 3.04 -0.62 -11.21
CA LYS A 9 3.97 -0.10 -12.23
C LYS A 9 4.92 0.96 -11.68
N ASP A 10 4.56 1.69 -10.63
CA ASP A 10 5.43 2.70 -10.00
C ASP A 10 6.27 2.12 -8.84
N MET A 11 5.99 0.88 -8.43
CA MET A 11 6.68 0.18 -7.34
C MET A 11 7.88 -0.61 -7.88
N LYS A 12 9.00 0.09 -8.14
CA LYS A 12 10.11 -0.42 -8.95
C LYS A 12 11.17 -1.26 -8.22
N ASN A 13 11.47 -0.92 -6.97
CA ASN A 13 12.44 -1.65 -6.13
C ASN A 13 12.26 -1.28 -4.66
N LYS A 14 12.99 -1.97 -3.78
CA LYS A 14 12.87 -1.85 -2.32
C LYS A 14 13.21 -0.46 -1.80
N ASP A 15 14.20 0.20 -2.41
CA ASP A 15 14.65 1.53 -1.98
C ASP A 15 13.60 2.61 -2.28
N TYR A 16 12.90 2.50 -3.42
CA TYR A 16 11.92 3.49 -3.84
C TYR A 16 10.47 3.19 -3.41
N VAL A 17 10.12 1.93 -3.18
CA VAL A 17 8.71 1.56 -2.95
C VAL A 17 8.13 2.20 -1.69
N HIS A 18 8.92 2.30 -0.62
CA HIS A 18 8.48 2.96 0.61
C HIS A 18 8.30 4.47 0.44
N LEU A 19 9.19 5.11 -0.32
CA LEU A 19 9.06 6.54 -0.65
C LEU A 19 7.80 6.80 -1.49
N TYR A 20 7.53 5.92 -2.46
CA TYR A 20 6.30 5.98 -3.26
C TYR A 20 5.06 5.82 -2.38
N ILE A 21 4.99 4.78 -1.54
CA ILE A 21 3.84 4.55 -0.65
C ILE A 21 3.67 5.74 0.30
N LYS A 22 4.75 6.24 0.91
CA LYS A 22 4.73 7.43 1.77
C LYS A 22 4.11 8.64 1.07
N HIS A 23 4.52 8.90 -0.16
CA HIS A 23 3.96 9.99 -0.97
C HIS A 23 2.48 9.77 -1.27
N GLN A 24 2.07 8.54 -1.63
CA GLN A 24 0.67 8.23 -1.93
C GLN A 24 -0.26 8.30 -0.70
N LEU A 25 0.26 7.96 0.48
CA LEU A 25 -0.47 8.08 1.74
C LEU A 25 -0.53 9.53 2.26
N ASP A 26 0.23 10.47 1.67
CA ASP A 26 0.43 11.84 2.18
C ASP A 26 0.74 11.86 3.69
N ASN A 27 1.58 10.91 4.14
CA ASN A 27 1.79 10.65 5.56
C ASN A 27 3.26 10.90 5.95
N ASN A 28 3.48 11.95 6.73
CA ASN A 28 4.81 12.33 7.21
C ASN A 28 5.33 11.44 8.35
N GLU A 29 4.43 10.75 9.07
CA GLU A 29 4.74 9.82 10.17
C GLU A 29 5.25 8.47 9.68
N TYR A 30 5.09 8.16 8.40
CA TYR A 30 5.69 6.98 7.79
C TYR A 30 7.21 7.12 7.70
N TYR A 31 7.87 6.70 8.78
CA TYR A 31 9.31 6.83 9.00
C TYR A 31 9.91 5.44 9.21
N GLY A 32 10.90 5.07 8.39
CA GLY A 32 11.63 3.80 8.54
C GLY A 32 11.87 3.05 7.23
N ASN A 33 11.07 3.32 6.19
CA ASN A 33 11.20 2.70 4.86
C ASN A 33 11.34 1.17 4.90
N ASN A 34 10.51 0.52 5.71
CA ASN A 34 10.46 -0.94 5.85
C ASN A 34 9.02 -1.41 6.16
N LEU A 35 8.81 -2.72 6.24
CA LEU A 35 7.48 -3.33 6.44
C LEU A 35 6.90 -3.03 7.82
N ASP A 36 7.71 -3.05 8.87
CA ASP A 36 7.26 -2.77 10.24
C ASP A 36 6.78 -1.31 10.38
N ALA A 37 7.52 -0.38 9.77
CA ALA A 37 7.12 1.02 9.71
C ALA A 37 5.81 1.23 8.92
N LEU A 38 5.58 0.42 7.88
CA LEU A 38 4.32 0.45 7.13
C LEU A 38 3.16 -0.02 8.02
N TRP A 39 3.38 -1.12 8.72
CA TRP A 39 2.43 -1.68 9.67
C TRP A 39 2.02 -0.65 10.73
N ASP A 40 2.99 -0.02 11.39
CA ASP A 40 2.73 0.98 12.44
C ASP A 40 1.86 2.14 11.93
N VAL A 41 2.16 2.62 10.72
CA VAL A 41 1.37 3.68 10.07
C VAL A 41 -0.05 3.22 9.80
N LEU A 42 -0.24 2.02 9.24
CA LEU A 42 -1.57 1.49 8.94
C LEU A 42 -2.39 1.27 10.23
N MET A 43 -1.75 0.83 11.31
CA MET A 43 -2.40 0.66 12.61
C MET A 43 -2.75 1.98 13.30
N SER A 44 -2.05 3.07 12.98
CA SER A 44 -2.31 4.40 13.55
C SER A 44 -3.58 5.07 13.01
N TYR A 45 -4.13 4.63 11.86
CA TYR A 45 -5.30 5.26 11.24
C TYR A 45 -6.54 5.15 12.14
N SER A 46 -6.96 6.31 12.67
CA SER A 46 -8.20 6.48 13.44
C SER A 46 -9.40 6.89 12.57
N SER A 47 -9.14 7.33 11.34
CA SER A 47 -10.13 7.69 10.33
C SER A 47 -10.05 6.78 9.11
N LYS A 48 -11.18 6.58 8.43
CA LYS A 48 -11.27 5.62 7.33
C LYS A 48 -10.39 5.98 6.13
N ILE A 49 -9.56 5.03 5.70
CA ILE A 49 -8.74 5.05 4.48
C ILE A 49 -9.04 3.81 3.62
N GLU A 50 -9.11 4.03 2.32
CA GLU A 50 -9.29 2.99 1.32
C GLU A 50 -8.07 2.97 0.40
N ILE A 51 -7.33 1.86 0.39
CA ILE A 51 -6.10 1.66 -0.37
C ILE A 51 -6.38 0.63 -1.46
N ARG A 52 -6.16 1.01 -2.72
CA ARG A 52 -6.33 0.11 -3.87
C ARG A 52 -4.99 -0.15 -4.53
N LEU A 53 -4.62 -1.42 -4.64
CA LEU A 53 -3.47 -1.84 -5.45
C LEU A 53 -3.95 -2.17 -6.87
N ILE A 54 -3.34 -1.54 -7.88
CA ILE A 54 -3.51 -1.91 -9.29
C ILE A 54 -2.20 -2.45 -9.87
N ASN A 55 -2.29 -3.19 -10.98
CA ASN A 55 -1.12 -3.78 -11.66
C ASN A 55 -0.24 -4.61 -10.69
N LYS A 56 -0.88 -5.47 -9.87
CA LYS A 56 -0.20 -6.33 -8.89
C LYS A 56 0.95 -7.12 -9.51
N GLU A 57 0.76 -7.63 -10.72
CA GLU A 57 1.74 -8.42 -11.44
C GLU A 57 3.02 -7.61 -11.70
N SER A 58 2.90 -6.29 -11.94
CA SER A 58 4.06 -5.41 -12.08
C SER A 58 4.80 -5.22 -10.76
N LEU A 59 4.08 -5.09 -9.65
CA LEU A 59 4.67 -5.07 -8.30
C LEU A 59 5.45 -6.35 -8.03
N ILE A 60 4.82 -7.52 -8.24
CA ILE A 60 5.47 -8.82 -7.99
C ILE A 60 6.66 -9.03 -8.92
N ALA A 61 6.56 -8.68 -10.20
CA ALA A 61 7.69 -8.80 -11.12
C ALA A 61 8.90 -7.91 -10.74
N ASN A 62 8.66 -6.75 -10.12
CA ASN A 62 9.73 -5.82 -9.73
C ASN A 62 10.37 -6.16 -8.38
N LEU A 63 9.59 -6.70 -7.44
CA LEU A 63 9.97 -6.83 -6.03
C LEU A 63 9.99 -8.27 -5.53
N GLU A 64 9.55 -9.23 -6.35
CA GLU A 64 9.53 -10.67 -6.07
C GLU A 64 8.88 -10.95 -4.70
N ASP A 65 9.53 -11.73 -3.84
CA ASP A 65 9.06 -12.08 -2.49
C ASP A 65 8.73 -10.85 -1.63
N TYR A 66 9.42 -9.73 -1.86
CA TYR A 66 9.14 -8.50 -1.12
C TYR A 66 7.84 -7.83 -1.57
N GLY A 67 7.48 -7.98 -2.84
CA GLY A 67 6.18 -7.53 -3.35
C GLY A 67 5.04 -8.29 -2.67
N HIS A 68 5.23 -9.60 -2.46
CA HIS A 68 4.29 -10.42 -1.68
C HIS A 68 4.20 -9.94 -0.23
N ALA A 69 5.34 -9.77 0.45
CA ALA A 69 5.37 -9.31 1.83
C ALA A 69 4.72 -7.91 2.02
N LEU A 70 4.87 -7.00 1.06
CA LEU A 70 4.17 -5.70 1.08
C LEU A 70 2.65 -5.87 1.01
N ILE A 71 2.16 -6.75 0.13
CA ILE A 71 0.74 -7.04 0.01
C ILE A 71 0.21 -7.64 1.30
N ASP A 72 0.94 -8.61 1.88
CA ASP A 72 0.55 -9.26 3.13
C ASP A 72 0.38 -8.24 4.26
N VAL A 73 1.27 -7.24 4.38
CA VAL A 73 1.13 -6.16 5.37
C VAL A 73 -0.16 -5.35 5.18
N PHE A 74 -0.52 -5.00 3.94
CA PHE A 74 -1.76 -4.27 3.69
C PHE A 74 -3.00 -5.14 3.97
N GLU A 75 -2.98 -6.41 3.57
CA GLU A 75 -4.07 -7.35 3.83
C GLU A 75 -4.27 -7.57 5.33
N ASP A 76 -3.20 -7.82 6.07
CA ASP A 76 -3.26 -8.05 7.52
C ASP A 76 -3.69 -6.78 8.27
N ALA A 77 -3.18 -5.61 7.88
CA ALA A 77 -3.64 -4.35 8.46
C ALA A 77 -5.14 -4.09 8.21
N SER A 78 -5.68 -4.51 7.05
CA SER A 78 -7.12 -4.39 6.77
C SER A 78 -7.99 -5.33 7.61
N LYS A 79 -7.42 -6.45 8.09
CA LYS A 79 -8.08 -7.39 9.01
C LYS A 79 -8.06 -6.85 10.45
N GLU A 80 -6.94 -6.27 10.87
CA GLU A 80 -6.72 -5.81 12.25
C GLU A 80 -7.25 -4.39 12.52
N ASN A 81 -7.20 -3.49 11.54
CA ASN A 81 -7.72 -2.12 11.68
C ASN A 81 -8.92 -1.88 10.76
N LYS A 82 -10.13 -1.84 11.35
CA LYS A 82 -11.40 -1.56 10.64
C LYS A 82 -11.45 -0.23 9.87
N ASN A 83 -10.52 0.69 10.15
CA ASN A 83 -10.41 1.95 9.43
C ASN A 83 -9.59 1.82 8.14
N VAL A 84 -8.82 0.75 7.98
CA VAL A 84 -8.03 0.44 6.79
C VAL A 84 -8.81 -0.54 5.92
N ILE A 85 -9.08 -0.15 4.69
CA ILE A 85 -9.59 -1.04 3.65
C ILE A 85 -8.48 -1.23 2.63
N PHE A 86 -8.21 -2.48 2.25
CA PHE A 86 -7.28 -2.81 1.18
C PHE A 86 -7.96 -3.71 0.14
N GLU A 87 -7.82 -3.35 -1.13
CA GLU A 87 -8.38 -4.11 -2.24
C GLU A 87 -7.39 -4.17 -3.41
N ILE A 88 -7.39 -5.28 -4.14
CA ILE A 88 -6.58 -5.46 -5.34
C ILE A 88 -7.49 -5.44 -6.56
N HIS A 89 -7.14 -4.60 -7.54
CA HIS A 89 -7.91 -4.36 -8.75
C HIS A 89 -7.04 -4.60 -9.99
N ASN A 90 -7.61 -5.16 -11.06
CA ASN A 90 -6.84 -5.47 -12.29
C ASN A 90 -6.37 -4.21 -13.02
N THR A 91 -7.11 -3.10 -12.94
CA THR A 91 -6.75 -1.79 -13.51
C THR A 91 -7.37 -0.66 -12.67
N ARG A 92 -6.96 0.59 -12.92
CA ARG A 92 -7.75 1.75 -12.48
C ARG A 92 -9.10 1.61 -13.18
N GLU A 93 -10.14 1.17 -12.47
CA GLU A 93 -11.50 1.23 -13.02
C GLU A 93 -11.76 2.67 -13.48
N GLU A 94 -11.96 2.85 -14.78
CA GLU A 94 -12.56 4.05 -15.32
C GLU A 94 -13.92 4.18 -14.65
N LYS A 95 -14.17 5.32 -14.02
CA LYS A 95 -15.45 5.65 -13.40
C LYS A 95 -16.60 5.22 -14.33
N LEU A 96 -17.47 4.33 -13.87
CA LEU A 96 -18.87 4.31 -14.28
C LEU A 96 -19.56 5.58 -13.79
#